data_AF-A0A3R6HLX4-F1
#
_entry.id   AF-A0A3R6HLX4-F1
#
_cell.length_a   1.000
_cell.length_b   1.000
_cell.length_c   1.000
_cell.angle_alpha   90.00
_cell.angle_beta   90.00
_cell.angle_gamma   90.00
#
_symmetry.space_group_name_H-M   'P 1'
#
loop_
_entity.id
_entity.type
_entity.pdbx_description
1 polymer ?
#
loop_
_entity_poly.entity_id
_entity_poly.type
_entity_poly.pdbx_seq_one_letter_code
_entity_poly.pdbx_strand_id
1 'polypeptide(L)'
;MKSYILISISLLLCSCQAKLPVNVPELSDGNPTTCFVGTEGVNKVIFDEQYTVPIQSYKIYSSGETPAHDPSAWTLKGSYDGKNWVVVDERKDQTFCSRYQEILCPITKPSNYKQYMLEAATETGDTLVIGDVSFYDTNLNAGWEAFKYPGVDFEILDPETKGASVYAGLVQNPDEYIRFHARKVAEILFYTAKDTMNDVQKIEYTLKDYDGVSAKGGNPPVISIVYSTQHIEKSANESLYKLDFETRGVLYHELVHAYQFEPKGIGSYSTNKTFWACIEGLADAVRAQAGYFDMSTRKPGGNWMDGYRTTGFFIQWLTTKDPDAIRKFHETVRDLDEWSFDKAMKRMFGEDASIEGLWNEYQAFLSK
;
A
#
# COMPACT_ATOMS: atom_id res chain seq x y z
N MET A 1 64.24 -44.39 -24.72
CA MET A 1 63.71 -43.29 -23.87
C MET A 1 62.96 -42.32 -24.77
N LYS A 2 61.62 -42.25 -24.66
CA LYS A 2 60.80 -41.27 -25.39
C LYS A 2 60.54 -40.10 -24.43
N SER A 3 61.05 -38.92 -24.75
CA SER A 3 60.73 -37.68 -24.04
C SER A 3 59.38 -37.16 -24.50
N TYR A 4 58.45 -36.97 -23.57
CA TYR A 4 57.20 -36.25 -23.79
C TYR A 4 57.40 -34.80 -23.36
N ILE A 5 57.18 -33.88 -24.29
CA ILE A 5 57.11 -32.44 -24.03
C ILE A 5 55.69 -32.13 -23.59
N LEU A 6 55.51 -31.71 -22.34
CA LEU A 6 54.26 -31.14 -21.83
C LEU A 6 54.22 -29.65 -22.18
N ILE A 7 53.28 -29.27 -23.04
CA ILE A 7 52.94 -27.86 -23.32
C ILE A 7 51.81 -27.47 -22.36
N SER A 8 52.13 -26.63 -21.37
CA SER A 8 51.13 -25.97 -20.53
C SER A 8 50.50 -24.82 -21.30
N ILE A 9 49.25 -24.99 -21.73
CA ILE A 9 48.41 -23.90 -22.24
C ILE A 9 47.78 -23.22 -21.02
N SER A 10 48.30 -22.05 -20.64
CA SER A 10 47.59 -21.17 -19.69
C SER A 10 46.47 -20.46 -20.44
N LEU A 11 45.22 -20.86 -20.21
CA LEU A 11 44.05 -20.06 -20.56
C LEU A 11 44.01 -18.87 -19.59
N LEU A 12 44.37 -17.68 -20.06
CA LEU A 12 43.91 -16.44 -19.42
C LEU A 12 42.40 -16.31 -19.68
N LEU A 13 41.59 -16.64 -18.68
CA LEU A 13 40.19 -16.21 -18.63
C LEU A 13 40.18 -14.70 -18.38
N CYS A 14 40.06 -13.92 -19.45
CA CYS A 14 39.75 -12.51 -19.36
C CYS A 14 38.30 -12.39 -18.89
N SER A 15 38.08 -12.32 -17.58
CA SER A 15 36.75 -12.02 -17.04
C SER A 15 36.43 -10.56 -17.37
N CYS A 16 35.69 -10.32 -18.45
CA CYS A 16 34.93 -9.09 -18.58
C CYS A 16 33.97 -9.03 -17.38
N GLN A 17 34.32 -8.26 -16.36
CA GLN A 17 33.38 -7.92 -15.29
C GLN A 17 32.24 -7.16 -15.97
N ALA A 18 31.09 -7.80 -16.14
CA ALA A 18 29.89 -7.14 -16.62
C ALA A 18 29.66 -5.91 -15.73
N LYS A 19 29.54 -4.74 -16.36
CA LYS A 19 29.28 -3.50 -15.64
C LYS A 19 27.94 -3.66 -14.91
N LEU A 20 27.93 -3.44 -13.59
CA LEU A 20 26.71 -3.53 -12.81
C LEU A 20 25.69 -2.48 -13.28
N PRO A 21 24.39 -2.83 -13.33
CA PRO A 21 23.32 -1.85 -13.47
C PRO A 21 23.40 -0.78 -12.36
N VAL A 22 23.24 0.49 -12.74
CA VAL A 22 23.26 1.64 -11.83
C VAL A 22 22.05 2.51 -12.13
N ASN A 23 21.29 2.91 -11.11
CA ASN A 23 20.10 3.76 -11.20
C ASN A 23 19.15 3.30 -12.31
N VAL A 24 18.76 2.02 -12.24
CA VAL A 24 17.78 1.43 -13.16
C VAL A 24 16.46 2.20 -12.99
N PRO A 25 15.96 2.91 -14.02
CA PRO A 25 14.81 3.79 -13.88
C PRO A 25 13.55 3.09 -13.35
N GLU A 26 13.31 1.86 -13.81
CA GLU A 26 12.16 1.05 -13.42
C GLU A 26 12.15 0.67 -11.93
N LEU A 27 13.27 0.82 -11.22
CA LEU A 27 13.36 0.56 -9.78
C LEU A 27 13.16 1.79 -8.90
N SER A 28 12.76 2.92 -9.49
CA SER A 28 12.60 4.19 -8.76
C SER A 28 11.59 5.15 -9.39
N ASP A 29 10.78 4.70 -10.36
CA ASP A 29 9.84 5.56 -11.08
C ASP A 29 8.45 5.64 -10.41
N GLY A 30 8.20 4.82 -9.38
CA GLY A 30 6.91 4.75 -8.69
C GLY A 30 5.77 4.24 -9.59
N ASN A 31 6.09 3.64 -10.73
CA ASN A 31 5.11 3.14 -11.68
C ASN A 31 4.96 1.63 -11.52
N PRO A 32 3.86 1.13 -10.93
CA PRO A 32 3.66 -0.30 -10.73
C PRO A 32 3.55 -1.13 -12.02
N THR A 33 3.48 -0.50 -13.19
CA THR A 33 3.42 -1.19 -14.48
C THR A 33 4.77 -1.39 -15.18
N THR A 34 5.84 -0.76 -14.67
CA THR A 34 7.22 -1.02 -15.10
C THR A 34 7.88 -2.02 -14.15
N CYS A 35 8.98 -2.64 -14.59
CA CYS A 35 9.77 -3.52 -13.74
C CYS A 35 11.19 -3.66 -14.26
N PHE A 36 12.12 -3.96 -13.37
CA PHE A 36 13.44 -4.43 -13.73
C PHE A 36 13.41 -5.92 -13.99
N VAL A 37 13.88 -6.34 -15.17
CA VAL A 37 14.13 -7.74 -15.52
C VAL A 37 15.63 -8.01 -15.44
N GLY A 38 16.00 -8.83 -14.47
CA GLY A 38 17.38 -9.28 -14.26
C GLY A 38 17.73 -10.52 -15.08
N THR A 39 18.61 -11.32 -14.52
CA THR A 39 19.13 -12.58 -15.07
C THR A 39 18.93 -13.73 -14.08
N GLU A 40 19.23 -14.95 -14.48
CA GLU A 40 19.30 -16.09 -13.55
C GLU A 40 20.36 -15.86 -12.46
N GLY A 41 20.07 -16.36 -11.26
CA GLY A 41 20.95 -16.27 -10.10
C GLY A 41 20.89 -14.91 -9.38
N VAL A 42 22.01 -14.52 -8.77
CA VAL A 42 22.08 -13.30 -7.95
C VAL A 42 22.31 -12.08 -8.84
N ASN A 43 21.35 -11.17 -8.82
CA ASN A 43 21.41 -9.89 -9.51
C ASN A 43 21.90 -8.81 -8.56
N LYS A 44 22.70 -7.86 -9.06
CA LYS A 44 23.23 -6.75 -8.28
C LYS A 44 22.88 -5.43 -8.96
N VAL A 45 22.23 -4.52 -8.24
CA VAL A 45 21.86 -3.19 -8.74
C VAL A 45 22.36 -2.13 -7.77
N ILE A 46 22.97 -1.07 -8.31
CA ILE A 46 23.45 0.08 -7.53
C ILE A 46 22.45 1.24 -7.62
N PHE A 47 22.16 1.83 -6.46
CA PHE A 47 21.43 3.07 -6.28
C PHE A 47 22.41 4.17 -5.86
N ASP A 48 22.74 5.05 -6.80
CA ASP A 48 23.71 6.14 -6.74
C ASP A 48 23.01 7.51 -6.78
N GLU A 49 22.06 7.73 -5.87
CA GLU A 49 21.35 9.02 -5.73
C GLU A 49 22.08 10.01 -4.81
N GLN A 50 23.22 9.62 -4.23
CA GLN A 50 24.02 10.44 -3.30
C GLN A 50 23.23 10.90 -2.05
N TYR A 51 22.67 9.94 -1.31
CA TYR A 51 21.91 10.20 -0.09
C TYR A 51 22.72 11.02 0.94
N THR A 52 22.07 12.03 1.53
CA THR A 52 22.68 12.97 2.49
C THR A 52 22.25 12.73 3.94
N VAL A 53 21.26 11.87 4.15
CA VAL A 53 20.73 11.45 5.45
C VAL A 53 20.69 9.92 5.53
N PRO A 54 20.73 9.31 6.73
CA PRO A 54 20.60 7.86 6.86
C PRO A 54 19.26 7.36 6.33
N ILE A 55 19.30 6.34 5.48
CA ILE A 55 18.10 5.57 5.15
C ILE A 55 17.77 4.70 6.36
N GLN A 56 16.52 4.79 6.83
CA GLN A 56 16.03 4.09 8.00
C GLN A 56 15.12 2.91 7.66
N SER A 57 14.47 2.93 6.49
CA SER A 57 13.74 1.79 5.96
C SER A 57 13.71 1.82 4.44
N TYR A 58 13.38 0.68 3.83
CA TYR A 58 13.19 0.57 2.40
C TYR A 58 12.03 -0.37 2.10
N LYS A 59 11.50 -0.28 0.89
CA LYS A 59 10.50 -1.19 0.35
C LYS A 59 11.02 -1.83 -0.92
N ILE A 60 10.69 -3.10 -1.10
CA ILE A 60 10.80 -3.81 -2.37
C ILE A 60 9.40 -4.17 -2.81
N TYR A 61 9.13 -4.04 -4.11
CA TYR A 61 7.84 -4.37 -4.71
C TYR A 61 7.94 -5.57 -5.64
N SER A 62 6.96 -6.45 -5.54
CA SER A 62 6.70 -7.47 -6.56
C SER A 62 6.19 -6.80 -7.85
N SER A 63 6.50 -7.31 -9.03
CA SER A 63 5.95 -6.80 -10.30
C SER A 63 4.54 -7.36 -10.61
N GLY A 64 4.08 -7.24 -11.86
CA GLY A 64 2.90 -7.96 -12.36
C GLY A 64 3.18 -9.39 -12.86
N GLU A 65 4.45 -9.82 -12.87
CA GLU A 65 4.85 -11.14 -13.35
C GLU A 65 4.52 -12.26 -12.35
N THR A 66 4.75 -13.51 -12.76
CA THR A 66 4.45 -14.67 -11.90
C THR A 66 5.34 -14.69 -10.64
N PRO A 67 4.86 -15.25 -9.51
CA PRO A 67 5.63 -15.31 -8.26
C PRO A 67 7.00 -16.03 -8.37
N ALA A 68 7.20 -16.88 -9.38
CA ALA A 68 8.47 -17.56 -9.61
C ALA A 68 9.63 -16.58 -9.89
N HIS A 69 9.33 -15.36 -10.36
CA HIS A 69 10.30 -14.33 -10.67
C HIS A 69 10.54 -13.34 -9.52
N ASP A 70 9.81 -13.46 -8.42
CA ASP A 70 9.94 -12.52 -7.31
C ASP A 70 11.27 -12.68 -6.55
N PRO A 71 11.82 -11.59 -5.99
CA PRO A 71 12.90 -11.70 -5.02
C PRO A 71 12.41 -12.44 -3.76
N SER A 72 13.02 -13.57 -3.43
CA SER A 72 12.75 -14.33 -2.19
C SER A 72 13.86 -14.14 -1.14
N ALA A 73 15.03 -13.69 -1.57
CA ALA A 73 16.13 -13.34 -0.71
C ALA A 73 16.91 -12.16 -1.27
N TRP A 74 17.37 -11.27 -0.39
CA TRP A 74 18.23 -10.17 -0.78
C TRP A 74 19.12 -9.66 0.35
N THR A 75 20.19 -9.00 -0.04
CA THR A 75 21.10 -8.26 0.83
C THR A 75 21.16 -6.82 0.37
N LEU A 76 20.83 -5.89 1.27
CA LEU A 76 21.06 -4.47 1.04
C LEU A 76 22.43 -4.10 1.60
N LYS A 77 23.27 -3.48 0.78
CA LYS A 77 24.59 -2.97 1.16
C LYS A 77 24.63 -1.46 1.03
N GLY A 78 25.37 -0.81 1.92
CA GLY A 78 25.62 0.62 1.91
C GLY A 78 27.10 0.93 1.65
N SER A 79 27.38 2.06 0.99
CA SER A 79 28.73 2.54 0.75
C SER A 79 28.86 4.04 1.00
N TYR A 80 30.01 4.46 1.53
CA TYR A 80 30.37 5.89 1.67
C TYR A 80 31.14 6.43 0.46
N ASP A 81 31.79 5.56 -0.32
CA ASP A 81 32.75 5.91 -1.37
C ASP A 81 32.49 5.22 -2.72
N GLY A 82 31.44 4.40 -2.80
CA GLY A 82 31.07 3.59 -3.97
C GLY A 82 32.00 2.42 -4.27
N LYS A 83 32.97 2.14 -3.39
CA LYS A 83 34.00 1.10 -3.57
C LYS A 83 33.91 0.05 -2.47
N ASN A 84 33.81 0.50 -1.23
CA ASN A 84 33.69 -0.35 -0.05
C ASN A 84 32.22 -0.48 0.33
N TRP A 85 31.72 -1.71 0.31
CA TRP A 85 30.31 -2.03 0.57
C TRP A 85 30.17 -2.80 1.87
N VAL A 86 29.26 -2.35 2.74
CA VAL A 86 28.96 -2.96 4.03
C VAL A 86 27.53 -3.47 4.00
N VAL A 87 27.28 -4.68 4.51
CA VAL A 87 25.92 -5.20 4.66
C VAL A 87 25.14 -4.36 5.67
N VAL A 88 23.99 -3.86 5.24
CA VAL A 88 23.07 -3.02 6.03
C VAL A 88 21.86 -3.82 6.47
N ASP A 89 21.37 -4.70 5.61
CA ASP A 89 20.23 -5.58 5.88
C ASP A 89 20.33 -6.88 5.06
N GLU A 90 19.79 -7.97 5.58
CA GLU A 90 19.72 -9.27 4.90
C GLU A 90 18.34 -9.89 5.15
N ARG A 91 17.69 -10.33 4.08
CA ARG A 91 16.36 -10.95 4.09
C ARG A 91 16.40 -12.27 3.34
N LYS A 92 15.70 -13.27 3.86
CA LYS A 92 15.58 -14.63 3.31
C LYS A 92 14.15 -15.11 3.48
N ASP A 93 13.76 -16.10 2.69
CA ASP A 93 12.46 -16.76 2.78
C ASP A 93 11.29 -15.75 2.72
N GLN A 94 11.44 -14.75 1.86
CA GLN A 94 10.44 -13.70 1.65
C GLN A 94 9.46 -14.12 0.57
N THR A 95 8.19 -13.73 0.74
CA THR A 95 7.13 -13.99 -0.23
C THR A 95 6.17 -12.81 -0.22
N PHE A 96 5.66 -12.43 -1.38
CA PHE A 96 4.66 -11.38 -1.51
C PHE A 96 3.26 -11.98 -1.41
N CYS A 97 2.37 -11.34 -0.65
CA CYS A 97 1.01 -11.83 -0.47
C CYS A 97 0.09 -11.59 -1.68
N SER A 98 0.50 -10.74 -2.63
CA SER A 98 -0.23 -10.37 -3.83
C SER A 98 0.74 -9.81 -4.87
N ARG A 99 0.28 -9.60 -6.12
CA ARG A 99 1.01 -8.78 -7.09
C ARG A 99 1.01 -7.30 -6.73
N TYR A 100 1.98 -6.57 -7.29
CA TYR A 100 2.24 -5.14 -7.01
C TYR A 100 2.38 -4.82 -5.51
N GLN A 101 2.74 -5.81 -4.70
CA GLN A 101 2.78 -5.74 -3.26
C GLN A 101 4.15 -5.28 -2.76
N GLU A 102 4.17 -4.42 -1.75
CA GLU A 102 5.38 -4.05 -1.03
C GLU A 102 5.72 -5.04 0.10
N ILE A 103 7.01 -5.21 0.34
CA ILE A 103 7.57 -5.66 1.61
C ILE A 103 8.35 -4.50 2.23
N LEU A 104 7.93 -4.04 3.41
CA LEU A 104 8.61 -2.99 4.17
C LEU A 104 9.73 -3.58 5.04
N CYS A 105 10.94 -3.05 4.90
CA CYS A 105 12.12 -3.48 5.62
C CYS A 105 12.72 -2.33 6.45
N PRO A 106 12.48 -2.29 7.77
CA PRO A 106 13.20 -1.40 8.68
C PRO A 106 14.68 -1.80 8.78
N ILE A 107 15.58 -0.83 8.72
CA ILE A 107 17.03 -1.03 8.90
C ILE A 107 17.35 -0.92 10.40
N THR A 108 17.94 -1.96 10.96
CA THR A 108 18.20 -2.03 12.41
C THR A 108 19.26 -1.03 12.87
N LYS A 109 20.28 -0.78 12.03
CA LYS A 109 21.41 0.12 12.34
C LYS A 109 21.71 1.03 11.14
N PRO A 110 20.86 2.05 10.89
CA PRO A 110 21.05 2.96 9.77
C PRO A 110 22.34 3.77 9.95
N SER A 111 22.96 4.17 8.83
CA SER A 111 24.15 5.02 8.81
C SER A 111 24.17 5.93 7.58
N ASN A 112 25.07 6.92 7.55
CA ASN A 112 25.20 7.93 6.49
C ASN A 112 25.80 7.40 5.17
N TYR A 113 25.40 6.21 4.73
CA TYR A 113 25.81 5.69 3.43
C TYR A 113 25.26 6.59 2.32
N LYS A 114 26.09 6.87 1.32
CA LYS A 114 25.75 7.74 0.19
C LYS A 114 25.14 6.97 -0.98
N GLN A 115 25.43 5.68 -1.05
CA GLN A 115 25.00 4.79 -2.11
C GLN A 115 24.55 3.47 -1.50
N TYR A 116 23.63 2.80 -2.18
CA TYR A 116 23.14 1.47 -1.80
C TYR A 116 23.30 0.49 -2.96
N MET A 117 23.48 -0.79 -2.63
CA MET A 117 23.49 -1.89 -3.59
C MET A 117 22.54 -2.96 -3.09
N LEU A 118 21.61 -3.36 -3.95
CA LEU A 118 20.74 -4.51 -3.71
C LEU A 118 21.35 -5.72 -4.41
N GLU A 119 21.60 -6.79 -3.66
CA GLU A 119 21.91 -8.11 -4.20
C GLU A 119 20.70 -9.01 -3.95
N ALA A 120 19.98 -9.42 -5.00
CA ALA A 120 18.71 -10.13 -4.88
C ALA A 120 18.66 -11.38 -5.78
N ALA A 121 17.90 -12.38 -5.35
CA ALA A 121 17.67 -13.62 -6.10
C ALA A 121 16.24 -14.15 -5.87
N THR A 122 15.78 -14.95 -6.83
CA THR A 122 14.56 -15.76 -6.70
C THR A 122 14.84 -17.02 -5.87
N GLU A 123 13.79 -17.74 -5.46
CA GLU A 123 13.92 -18.98 -4.66
C GLU A 123 14.68 -20.07 -5.42
N THR A 124 14.43 -20.18 -6.72
CA THR A 124 14.99 -21.22 -7.59
C THR A 124 16.25 -20.79 -8.33
N GLY A 125 16.63 -19.51 -8.24
CA GLY A 125 17.70 -18.92 -9.05
C GLY A 125 17.32 -18.67 -10.50
N ASP A 126 16.03 -18.71 -10.85
CA ASP A 126 15.50 -18.27 -12.15
C ASP A 126 15.67 -16.74 -12.33
N THR A 127 15.30 -16.24 -13.51
CA THR A 127 15.25 -14.83 -13.87
C THR A 127 14.48 -14.03 -12.82
N LEU A 128 15.16 -13.02 -12.27
CA LEU A 128 14.61 -12.12 -11.28
C LEU A 128 13.82 -10.97 -11.94
N VAL A 129 12.64 -10.66 -11.41
CA VAL A 129 11.87 -9.47 -11.77
C VAL A 129 11.49 -8.70 -10.50
N ILE A 130 11.81 -7.41 -10.45
CA ILE A 130 11.48 -6.52 -9.33
C ILE A 130 10.62 -5.38 -9.85
N GLY A 131 9.53 -5.08 -9.16
CA GLY A 131 8.63 -3.98 -9.51
C GLY A 131 9.29 -2.63 -9.25
N ASP A 132 9.73 -2.37 -8.02
CA ASP A 132 10.30 -1.09 -7.58
C ASP A 132 11.15 -1.29 -6.30
N VAL A 133 12.03 -0.34 -5.99
CA VAL A 133 12.76 -0.23 -4.72
C VAL A 133 12.72 1.21 -4.21
N SER A 134 12.05 1.44 -3.09
CA SER A 134 11.93 2.79 -2.51
C SER A 134 12.69 2.90 -1.20
N PHE A 135 13.53 3.93 -1.06
CA PHE A 135 14.28 4.23 0.17
C PHE A 135 13.64 5.36 0.96
N TYR A 136 13.66 5.26 2.29
CA TYR A 136 13.08 6.24 3.19
C TYR A 136 14.07 6.62 4.29
N ASP A 137 14.20 7.92 4.54
CA ASP A 137 14.96 8.49 5.65
C ASP A 137 14.22 8.40 6.99
N THR A 138 13.05 7.77 7.01
CA THR A 138 12.22 7.51 8.18
C THR A 138 12.01 6.00 8.36
N ASN A 139 11.90 5.57 9.62
CA ASN A 139 11.48 4.21 9.93
C ASN A 139 9.95 4.13 9.82
N LEU A 140 9.45 3.64 8.67
CA LEU A 140 8.01 3.55 8.43
C LEU A 140 7.28 2.52 9.33
N ASN A 141 8.01 1.73 10.12
CA ASN A 141 7.42 0.84 11.11
C ASN A 141 7.30 1.46 12.51
N ALA A 142 7.91 2.64 12.74
CA ALA A 142 7.94 3.28 14.05
C ALA A 142 6.53 3.64 14.53
N GLY A 143 6.20 3.26 15.76
CA GLY A 143 4.90 3.52 16.38
C GLY A 143 3.82 2.49 16.03
N TRP A 144 4.11 1.52 15.16
CA TRP A 144 3.18 0.49 14.69
C TRP A 144 3.58 -0.92 15.10
N GLU A 145 4.65 -1.07 15.88
CA GLU A 145 5.20 -2.36 16.33
C GLU A 145 4.19 -3.16 17.17
N ALA A 146 3.30 -2.45 17.88
CA ALA A 146 2.28 -3.04 18.74
C ALA A 146 0.90 -3.15 18.08
N PHE A 147 0.81 -2.94 16.75
CA PHE A 147 -0.47 -3.06 16.04
C PHE A 147 -1.03 -4.47 16.18
N LYS A 148 -2.29 -4.57 16.63
CA LYS A 148 -2.99 -5.84 16.75
C LYS A 148 -3.63 -6.19 15.42
N TYR A 149 -2.99 -7.10 14.70
CA TYR A 149 -3.54 -7.61 13.45
C TYR A 149 -4.76 -8.51 13.72
N PRO A 150 -5.85 -8.37 12.94
CA PRO A 150 -6.97 -9.28 13.03
C PRO A 150 -6.56 -10.67 12.53
N GLY A 151 -7.20 -11.71 13.07
CA GLY A 151 -7.26 -13.01 12.39
C GLY A 151 -8.10 -12.91 11.13
N VAL A 152 -7.74 -13.65 10.09
CA VAL A 152 -8.50 -13.67 8.84
C VAL A 152 -9.06 -15.05 8.60
N ASP A 153 -10.34 -15.10 8.27
CA ASP A 153 -11.02 -16.31 7.82
C ASP A 153 -11.45 -16.08 6.37
N PHE A 154 -10.70 -16.71 5.46
CA PHE A 154 -10.88 -16.52 4.03
C PHE A 154 -11.62 -17.72 3.43
N GLU A 155 -12.73 -17.44 2.75
CA GLU A 155 -13.52 -18.46 2.06
C GLU A 155 -13.90 -17.99 0.65
N ILE A 156 -13.78 -18.89 -0.33
CA ILE A 156 -14.32 -18.67 -1.67
C ILE A 156 -15.61 -19.47 -1.76
N LEU A 157 -16.75 -18.78 -1.68
CA LEU A 157 -18.07 -19.41 -1.65
C LEU A 157 -18.46 -19.97 -3.02
N ASP A 158 -18.03 -19.29 -4.09
CA ASP A 158 -18.34 -19.65 -5.49
C ASP A 158 -17.03 -19.82 -6.30
N PRO A 159 -16.25 -20.88 -6.03
CA PRO A 159 -14.89 -21.08 -6.57
C PRO A 159 -14.85 -21.38 -8.07
N GLU A 160 -15.96 -21.80 -8.66
CA GLU A 160 -16.10 -22.06 -10.09
C GLU A 160 -16.15 -20.79 -10.94
N THR A 161 -16.34 -19.62 -10.32
CA THR A 161 -16.39 -18.35 -11.03
C THR A 161 -15.02 -17.95 -11.59
N LYS A 162 -15.01 -17.32 -12.76
CA LYS A 162 -13.78 -16.75 -13.33
C LYS A 162 -13.21 -15.67 -12.43
N GLY A 163 -14.06 -14.88 -11.77
CA GLY A 163 -13.65 -13.91 -10.76
C GLY A 163 -12.81 -14.54 -9.63
N ALA A 164 -13.26 -15.64 -9.05
CA ALA A 164 -12.50 -16.36 -8.02
C ALA A 164 -11.12 -16.83 -8.54
N SER A 165 -11.07 -17.42 -9.74
CA SER A 165 -9.82 -17.88 -10.34
C SER A 165 -8.83 -16.73 -10.58
N VAL A 166 -9.31 -15.58 -11.07
CA VAL A 166 -8.44 -14.43 -11.34
C VAL A 166 -7.98 -13.77 -10.04
N TYR A 167 -8.85 -13.69 -9.02
CA TYR A 167 -8.46 -13.21 -7.69
C TYR A 167 -7.29 -14.03 -7.12
N ALA A 168 -7.34 -15.36 -7.21
CA ALA A 168 -6.26 -16.23 -6.74
C ALA A 168 -4.93 -16.01 -7.50
N GLY A 169 -5.00 -15.60 -8.77
CA GLY A 169 -3.84 -15.19 -9.55
C GLY A 169 -3.26 -13.84 -9.12
N LEU A 170 -4.08 -12.96 -8.55
CA LEU A 170 -3.63 -11.67 -8.01
C LEU A 170 -3.13 -11.80 -6.56
N VAL A 171 -3.93 -12.40 -5.66
CA VAL A 171 -3.70 -12.50 -4.22
C VAL A 171 -3.29 -13.92 -3.86
N GLN A 172 -2.00 -14.14 -3.62
CA GLN A 172 -1.42 -15.46 -3.33
C GLN A 172 -1.58 -15.86 -1.85
N ASN A 173 -1.60 -14.89 -0.93
CA ASN A 173 -1.79 -15.12 0.50
C ASN A 173 -2.86 -14.15 1.07
N PRO A 174 -4.14 -14.55 1.05
CA PRO A 174 -5.24 -13.69 1.50
C PRO A 174 -5.16 -13.24 2.96
N ASP A 175 -4.69 -14.11 3.88
CA ASP A 175 -4.53 -13.75 5.31
C ASP A 175 -3.56 -12.58 5.46
N GLU A 176 -2.37 -12.70 4.90
CA GLU A 176 -1.36 -11.65 4.96
C GLU A 176 -1.78 -10.40 4.19
N TYR A 177 -2.44 -10.56 3.04
CA TYR A 177 -2.97 -9.45 2.24
C TYR A 177 -3.97 -8.60 3.04
N ILE A 178 -4.93 -9.22 3.71
CA ILE A 178 -5.94 -8.50 4.49
C ILE A 178 -5.32 -7.87 5.73
N ARG A 179 -4.43 -8.59 6.44
CA ARG A 179 -3.71 -8.07 7.62
C ARG A 179 -2.83 -6.88 7.27
N PHE A 180 -2.13 -6.93 6.15
CA PHE A 180 -1.32 -5.83 5.64
C PHE A 180 -2.19 -4.59 5.40
N HIS A 181 -3.29 -4.73 4.67
CA HIS A 181 -4.16 -3.60 4.34
C HIS A 181 -4.94 -3.07 5.54
N ALA A 182 -5.29 -3.93 6.52
CA ALA A 182 -5.87 -3.50 7.79
C ALA A 182 -4.96 -2.52 8.52
N ARG A 183 -3.66 -2.84 8.58
CA ARG A 183 -2.66 -1.91 9.13
C ARG A 183 -2.55 -0.63 8.30
N LYS A 184 -2.52 -0.71 6.97
CA LYS A 184 -2.42 0.50 6.12
C LYS A 184 -3.60 1.46 6.28
N VAL A 185 -4.81 0.93 6.44
CA VAL A 185 -6.00 1.74 6.75
C VAL A 185 -5.84 2.39 8.13
N ALA A 186 -5.38 1.65 9.13
CA ALA A 186 -5.11 2.21 10.45
C ALA A 186 -4.03 3.30 10.40
N GLU A 187 -2.97 3.12 9.62
CA GLU A 187 -1.91 4.13 9.40
C GLU A 187 -2.47 5.46 8.86
N ILE A 188 -3.59 5.45 8.13
CA ILE A 188 -4.24 6.68 7.62
C ILE A 188 -5.19 7.28 8.65
N LEU A 189 -5.89 6.46 9.43
CA LEU A 189 -6.91 6.90 10.39
C LEU A 189 -6.36 7.32 11.76
N PHE A 190 -5.17 6.84 12.14
CA PHE A 190 -4.57 7.03 13.46
C PHE A 190 -3.10 7.43 13.34
N TYR A 191 -2.52 7.93 14.43
CA TYR A 191 -1.12 8.32 14.51
C TYR A 191 -0.21 7.13 14.86
N THR A 192 -0.64 6.27 15.79
CA THR A 192 0.14 5.12 16.24
C THR A 192 -0.74 3.95 16.64
N ALA A 193 -0.14 2.76 16.78
CA ALA A 193 -0.83 1.58 17.32
C ALA A 193 -1.27 1.71 18.79
N LYS A 194 -0.89 2.78 19.50
CA LYS A 194 -1.32 3.05 20.88
C LYS A 194 -2.61 3.86 20.95
N ASP A 195 -3.04 4.43 19.83
CA ASP A 195 -4.27 5.20 19.78
C ASP A 195 -5.45 4.28 20.10
N THR A 196 -6.52 4.85 20.65
CA THR A 196 -7.75 4.09 20.84
C THR A 196 -8.31 3.73 19.46
N MET A 197 -8.52 2.44 19.21
CA MET A 197 -9.09 1.91 17.97
C MET A 197 -10.25 0.96 18.32
N ASN A 198 -11.14 0.73 17.37
CA ASN A 198 -12.07 -0.41 17.46
C ASN A 198 -11.27 -1.72 17.55
N ASP A 199 -11.64 -2.61 18.46
CA ASP A 199 -10.94 -3.87 18.69
C ASP A 199 -11.34 -4.93 17.64
N VAL A 200 -10.87 -4.77 16.41
CA VAL A 200 -11.13 -5.71 15.30
C VAL A 200 -10.25 -6.95 15.48
N GLN A 201 -10.82 -8.05 15.97
CA GLN A 201 -10.08 -9.29 16.25
C GLN A 201 -10.15 -10.29 15.10
N LYS A 202 -11.25 -10.33 14.35
CA LYS A 202 -11.44 -11.26 13.22
C LYS A 202 -12.11 -10.56 12.03
N ILE A 203 -11.60 -10.83 10.83
CA ILE A 203 -12.22 -10.45 9.56
C ILE A 203 -12.58 -11.72 8.79
N GLU A 204 -13.87 -11.92 8.54
CA GLU A 204 -14.38 -12.96 7.66
C GLU A 204 -14.44 -12.39 6.24
N TYR A 205 -13.51 -12.78 5.38
CA TYR A 205 -13.41 -12.28 4.02
C TYR A 205 -13.87 -13.36 3.04
N THR A 206 -14.93 -13.07 2.29
CA THR A 206 -15.55 -14.05 1.38
C THR A 206 -15.57 -13.55 -0.05
N LEU A 207 -15.28 -14.44 -1.00
CA LEU A 207 -15.57 -14.20 -2.42
C LEU A 207 -16.88 -14.88 -2.78
N LYS A 208 -17.80 -14.13 -3.38
CA LYS A 208 -19.14 -14.61 -3.70
C LYS A 208 -19.63 -14.12 -5.07
N ASP A 209 -20.37 -14.94 -5.78
CA ASP A 209 -21.10 -14.56 -6.99
C ASP A 209 -22.37 -13.77 -6.65
N TYR A 210 -22.35 -12.46 -6.94
CA TYR A 210 -23.53 -11.61 -6.82
C TYR A 210 -23.37 -10.30 -7.60
N ASP A 211 -24.51 -9.69 -7.97
CA ASP A 211 -24.56 -8.36 -8.57
C ASP A 211 -24.32 -7.29 -7.49
N GLY A 212 -23.16 -6.66 -7.53
CA GLY A 212 -22.67 -5.70 -6.55
C GLY A 212 -21.15 -5.59 -6.60
N VAL A 213 -20.57 -4.82 -5.67
CA VAL A 213 -19.12 -4.61 -5.58
C VAL A 213 -18.59 -5.35 -4.35
N SER A 214 -18.92 -4.83 -3.19
CA SER A 214 -18.52 -5.33 -1.89
C SER A 214 -19.51 -4.85 -0.84
N ALA A 215 -19.53 -5.51 0.31
CA ALA A 215 -20.21 -5.02 1.49
C ALA A 215 -19.51 -5.48 2.77
N LYS A 216 -19.46 -4.61 3.77
CA LYS A 216 -19.13 -4.95 5.15
C LYS A 216 -20.37 -5.31 5.97
N GLY A 217 -20.26 -6.36 6.76
CA GLY A 217 -21.22 -6.79 7.77
C GLY A 217 -20.58 -6.93 9.15
N GLY A 218 -21.42 -7.19 10.16
CA GLY A 218 -20.97 -7.37 11.55
C GLY A 218 -20.42 -6.09 12.19
N ASN A 219 -19.94 -6.23 13.43
CA ASN A 219 -19.33 -5.17 14.21
C ASN A 219 -18.14 -5.74 14.99
N PRO A 220 -17.10 -4.93 15.28
CA PRO A 220 -16.01 -5.35 16.15
C PRO A 220 -16.54 -6.05 17.42
N PRO A 221 -15.96 -7.21 17.81
CA PRO A 221 -14.65 -7.69 17.38
C PRO A 221 -14.61 -8.55 16.11
N VAL A 222 -15.75 -8.90 15.52
CA VAL A 222 -15.82 -9.72 14.30
C VAL A 222 -16.62 -9.01 13.22
N ILE A 223 -15.96 -8.71 12.11
CA ILE A 223 -16.60 -8.12 10.93
C ILE A 223 -16.51 -9.09 9.77
N SER A 224 -17.45 -8.96 8.82
CA SER A 224 -17.42 -9.70 7.56
C SER A 224 -17.28 -8.73 6.40
N ILE A 225 -16.58 -9.15 5.35
CA ILE A 225 -16.45 -8.43 4.09
C ILE A 225 -16.73 -9.46 2.98
N VAL A 226 -17.69 -9.16 2.11
CA VAL A 226 -17.99 -9.99 0.95
C VAL A 226 -17.60 -9.24 -0.32
N TYR A 227 -16.73 -9.82 -1.14
CA TYR A 227 -16.28 -9.23 -2.39
C TYR A 227 -16.86 -9.98 -3.60
N SER A 228 -17.47 -9.25 -4.53
CA SER A 228 -18.16 -9.84 -5.69
C SER A 228 -17.18 -10.41 -6.70
N THR A 229 -17.33 -11.70 -7.02
CA THR A 229 -16.58 -12.34 -8.11
C THR A 229 -16.97 -11.77 -9.48
N GLN A 230 -18.20 -11.27 -9.65
CA GLN A 230 -18.59 -10.56 -10.88
C GLN A 230 -17.84 -9.24 -11.04
N HIS A 231 -17.66 -8.49 -9.94
CA HIS A 231 -16.91 -7.22 -9.98
C HIS A 231 -15.40 -7.44 -10.17
N ILE A 232 -14.84 -8.49 -9.55
CA ILE A 232 -13.47 -8.94 -9.81
C ILE A 232 -13.29 -9.23 -11.30
N GLU A 233 -14.17 -10.07 -11.88
CA GLU A 233 -14.07 -10.42 -13.30
C GLU A 233 -14.16 -9.18 -14.20
N LYS A 234 -15.09 -8.27 -13.89
CA LYS A 234 -15.22 -7.02 -14.64
C LYS A 234 -13.94 -6.19 -14.62
N SER A 235 -13.32 -6.06 -13.44
CA SER A 235 -12.10 -5.27 -13.23
C SER A 235 -10.88 -5.90 -13.90
N ALA A 236 -10.85 -7.23 -14.00
CA ALA A 236 -9.79 -7.98 -14.65
C ALA A 236 -9.74 -7.82 -16.18
N ASN A 237 -10.81 -7.36 -16.82
CA ASN A 237 -10.87 -7.26 -18.28
C ASN A 237 -9.91 -6.21 -18.88
N GLU A 238 -9.47 -5.24 -18.09
CA GLU A 238 -8.55 -4.20 -18.55
C GLU A 238 -7.08 -4.61 -18.41
N SER A 239 -6.65 -4.98 -17.19
CA SER A 239 -5.29 -5.45 -16.89
C SER A 239 -5.21 -6.00 -15.47
N LEU A 240 -4.15 -6.75 -15.16
CA LEU A 240 -3.88 -7.21 -13.80
C LEU A 240 -3.66 -6.04 -12.82
N TYR A 241 -2.99 -4.98 -13.26
CA TYR A 241 -2.82 -3.77 -12.45
C TYR A 241 -4.16 -3.07 -12.16
N LYS A 242 -5.06 -2.98 -13.14
CA LYS A 242 -6.38 -2.41 -12.91
C LYS A 242 -7.18 -3.22 -11.90
N LEU A 243 -7.07 -4.54 -11.96
CA LEU A 243 -7.68 -5.42 -10.97
C LEU A 243 -7.09 -5.20 -9.58
N ASP A 244 -5.77 -5.13 -9.44
CA ASP A 244 -5.10 -4.83 -8.17
C ASP A 244 -5.59 -3.50 -7.58
N PHE A 245 -5.55 -2.44 -8.41
CA PHE A 245 -5.99 -1.11 -8.04
C PHE A 245 -7.42 -1.09 -7.50
N GLU A 246 -8.34 -1.78 -8.17
CA GLU A 246 -9.74 -1.84 -7.73
C GLU A 246 -9.92 -2.74 -6.50
N THR A 247 -9.24 -3.89 -6.45
CA THR A 247 -9.32 -4.84 -5.32
C THR A 247 -8.83 -4.19 -4.03
N ARG A 248 -7.67 -3.50 -4.08
CA ARG A 248 -7.16 -2.71 -2.96
C ARG A 248 -8.11 -1.57 -2.62
N GLY A 249 -8.57 -0.81 -3.60
CA GLY A 249 -9.48 0.32 -3.36
C GLY A 249 -10.77 -0.10 -2.64
N VAL A 250 -11.40 -1.19 -3.08
CA VAL A 250 -12.57 -1.76 -2.42
C VAL A 250 -12.22 -2.24 -1.01
N LEU A 251 -11.14 -2.99 -0.84
CA LEU A 251 -10.73 -3.47 0.47
C LEU A 251 -10.45 -2.32 1.46
N TYR A 252 -9.81 -1.22 1.03
CA TYR A 252 -9.60 -0.05 1.88
C TYR A 252 -10.92 0.58 2.31
N HIS A 253 -11.88 0.74 1.40
CA HIS A 253 -13.19 1.28 1.73
C HIS A 253 -13.86 0.44 2.83
N GLU A 254 -13.89 -0.89 2.69
CA GLU A 254 -14.55 -1.76 3.67
C GLU A 254 -13.80 -1.85 5.00
N LEU A 255 -12.47 -1.87 4.96
CA LEU A 255 -11.65 -1.90 6.18
C LEU A 255 -11.80 -0.60 6.98
N VAL A 256 -12.05 0.54 6.33
CA VAL A 256 -12.34 1.79 7.05
C VAL A 256 -13.58 1.62 7.92
N HIS A 257 -14.65 0.98 7.43
CA HIS A 257 -15.84 0.68 8.21
C HIS A 257 -15.60 -0.25 9.40
N ALA A 258 -14.46 -0.97 9.44
CA ALA A 258 -14.05 -1.77 10.59
C ALA A 258 -13.42 -0.90 11.70
N TYR A 259 -12.59 0.06 11.31
CA TYR A 259 -11.74 0.81 12.25
C TYR A 259 -12.26 2.21 12.59
N GLN A 260 -13.10 2.81 11.76
CA GLN A 260 -13.56 4.18 11.98
C GLN A 260 -14.55 4.29 13.14
N PHE A 261 -14.57 5.47 13.75
CA PHE A 261 -15.60 5.86 14.69
C PHE A 261 -16.87 6.32 13.99
N GLU A 262 -17.98 6.33 14.73
CA GLU A 262 -19.27 6.77 14.26
C GLU A 262 -19.66 8.14 14.86
N PRO A 263 -20.31 9.04 14.08
CA PRO A 263 -20.75 10.34 14.59
C PRO A 263 -21.73 10.24 15.75
N LYS A 264 -21.45 10.94 16.85
CA LYS A 264 -22.31 10.96 18.05
C LYS A 264 -23.39 12.05 17.95
N GLY A 265 -24.53 11.81 18.60
CA GLY A 265 -25.57 12.82 18.84
C GLY A 265 -26.48 13.19 17.66
N ILE A 266 -26.34 12.54 16.49
CA ILE A 266 -27.08 12.92 15.27
C ILE A 266 -28.00 11.82 14.70
N GLY A 267 -28.19 10.71 15.38
CA GLY A 267 -28.96 9.56 14.89
C GLY A 267 -28.06 8.46 14.36
N SER A 268 -28.48 7.77 13.30
CA SER A 268 -27.74 6.63 12.73
C SER A 268 -27.61 6.71 11.21
N TYR A 269 -26.84 5.77 10.66
CA TYR A 269 -26.60 5.61 9.22
C TYR A 269 -27.89 5.61 8.38
N SER A 270 -28.94 4.91 8.83
CA SER A 270 -30.19 4.79 8.07
C SER A 270 -31.16 5.94 8.29
N THR A 271 -30.93 6.81 9.30
CA THR A 271 -31.89 7.86 9.68
C THR A 271 -31.38 9.27 9.44
N ASN A 272 -30.08 9.46 9.17
CA ASN A 272 -29.50 10.79 9.02
C ASN A 272 -28.49 10.86 7.87
N LYS A 273 -28.75 11.74 6.88
CA LYS A 273 -27.88 11.96 5.71
C LYS A 273 -26.48 12.43 6.11
N THR A 274 -26.33 13.25 7.16
CA THR A 274 -25.04 13.71 7.68
C THR A 274 -24.23 12.56 8.27
N PHE A 275 -24.87 11.62 8.98
CA PHE A 275 -24.21 10.43 9.50
C PHE A 275 -23.69 9.58 8.33
N TRP A 276 -24.57 9.23 7.39
CA TRP A 276 -24.23 8.48 6.19
C TRP A 276 -23.08 9.13 5.40
N ALA A 277 -23.15 10.44 5.16
CA ALA A 277 -22.13 11.15 4.40
C ALA A 277 -20.76 11.17 5.11
N CYS A 278 -20.74 11.26 6.44
CA CYS A 278 -19.51 11.16 7.22
C CYS A 278 -18.87 9.78 7.06
N ILE A 279 -19.66 8.71 7.23
CA ILE A 279 -19.22 7.31 7.18
C ILE A 279 -18.69 6.93 5.79
N GLU A 280 -19.49 7.14 4.75
CA GLU A 280 -19.09 6.81 3.37
C GLU A 280 -18.02 7.75 2.82
N GLY A 281 -18.09 9.03 3.22
CA GLY A 281 -17.10 10.03 2.85
C GLY A 281 -15.73 9.73 3.43
N LEU A 282 -15.63 9.34 4.71
CA LEU A 282 -14.35 9.00 5.33
C LEU A 282 -13.73 7.75 4.69
N ALA A 283 -14.53 6.72 4.40
CA ALA A 283 -14.08 5.52 3.68
C ALA A 283 -13.46 5.87 2.32
N ASP A 284 -14.12 6.69 1.51
CA ASP A 284 -13.59 7.11 0.21
C ASP A 284 -12.45 8.13 0.33
N ALA A 285 -12.38 8.92 1.42
CA ALA A 285 -11.24 9.79 1.68
C ALA A 285 -9.96 8.99 1.94
N VAL A 286 -10.06 7.93 2.73
CA VAL A 286 -8.94 7.01 3.00
C VAL A 286 -8.54 6.27 1.72
N ARG A 287 -9.52 5.78 0.95
CA ARG A 287 -9.25 5.17 -0.36
C ARG A 287 -8.53 6.14 -1.31
N ALA A 288 -8.96 7.40 -1.36
CA ALA A 288 -8.31 8.45 -2.15
C ALA A 288 -6.90 8.75 -1.67
N GLN A 289 -6.70 8.86 -0.35
CA GLN A 289 -5.41 9.13 0.27
C GLN A 289 -4.40 7.99 0.03
N ALA A 290 -4.89 6.76 -0.02
CA ALA A 290 -4.09 5.58 -0.34
C ALA A 290 -3.74 5.47 -1.84
N GLY A 291 -4.27 6.36 -2.70
CA GLY A 291 -3.99 6.37 -4.13
C GLY A 291 -4.90 5.48 -4.97
N TYR A 292 -5.96 4.89 -4.39
CA TYR A 292 -6.88 3.97 -5.10
C TYR A 292 -8.11 4.65 -5.71
N PHE A 293 -7.92 5.92 -6.10
CA PHE A 293 -8.82 6.64 -7.01
C PHE A 293 -8.00 7.36 -8.07
N ASP A 294 -8.55 7.40 -9.30
CA ASP A 294 -8.06 8.33 -10.30
C ASP A 294 -8.48 9.75 -9.90
N MET A 295 -7.53 10.52 -9.37
CA MET A 295 -7.78 11.86 -8.84
C MET A 295 -8.14 12.88 -9.94
N SER A 296 -7.96 12.55 -11.23
CA SER A 296 -8.39 13.38 -12.36
C SER A 296 -9.91 13.38 -12.56
N THR A 297 -10.60 12.41 -11.98
CA THR A 297 -12.06 12.27 -12.07
C THR A 297 -12.83 13.22 -11.15
N ARG A 298 -12.12 14.01 -10.32
CA ARG A 298 -12.72 15.07 -9.50
C ARG A 298 -13.33 16.14 -10.41
N LYS A 299 -14.53 16.59 -10.08
CA LYS A 299 -15.28 17.56 -10.88
C LYS A 299 -16.08 18.50 -9.99
N PRO A 300 -16.25 19.78 -10.38
CA PRO A 300 -17.07 20.72 -9.64
C PRO A 300 -18.55 20.27 -9.59
N GLY A 301 -19.26 20.76 -8.59
CA GLY A 301 -20.64 20.42 -8.26
C GLY A 301 -20.80 19.52 -7.03
N GLY A 302 -22.04 19.12 -6.78
CA GLY A 302 -22.42 18.28 -5.64
C GLY A 302 -22.44 19.03 -4.30
N ASN A 303 -22.49 18.26 -3.23
CA ASN A 303 -22.48 18.75 -1.85
C ASN A 303 -21.62 17.84 -0.94
N TRP A 304 -21.02 18.41 0.10
CA TRP A 304 -20.22 17.66 1.10
C TRP A 304 -21.02 16.60 1.87
N MET A 305 -22.35 16.56 1.71
CA MET A 305 -23.21 15.51 2.27
C MET A 305 -23.60 14.43 1.26
N ASP A 306 -23.02 14.41 0.06
CA ASP A 306 -23.39 13.42 -0.97
C ASP A 306 -22.67 12.06 -0.80
N GLY A 307 -22.00 11.85 0.33
CA GLY A 307 -21.29 10.62 0.68
C GLY A 307 -20.20 10.25 -0.33
N TYR A 308 -19.70 9.01 -0.22
CA TYR A 308 -18.77 8.37 -1.15
C TYR A 308 -17.71 9.33 -1.71
N ARG A 309 -17.41 9.24 -3.02
CA ARG A 309 -16.39 10.01 -3.72
C ARG A 309 -16.54 11.52 -3.57
N THR A 310 -17.76 12.04 -3.58
CA THR A 310 -17.99 13.50 -3.50
C THR A 310 -17.49 14.04 -2.16
N THR A 311 -17.88 13.39 -1.07
CA THR A 311 -17.46 13.77 0.28
C THR A 311 -16.01 13.36 0.53
N GLY A 312 -15.62 12.16 0.08
CA GLY A 312 -14.28 11.61 0.27
C GLY A 312 -13.19 12.42 -0.42
N PHE A 313 -13.42 12.88 -1.66
CA PHE A 313 -12.47 13.76 -2.33
C PHE A 313 -12.35 15.14 -1.66
N PHE A 314 -13.42 15.65 -1.06
CA PHE A 314 -13.36 16.88 -0.28
C PHE A 314 -12.54 16.68 1.01
N ILE A 315 -12.84 15.64 1.80
CA ILE A 315 -12.08 15.32 3.01
C ILE A 315 -10.61 15.06 2.68
N GLN A 316 -10.31 14.32 1.61
CA GLN A 316 -8.94 14.11 1.15
C GLN A 316 -8.30 15.44 0.72
N TRP A 317 -9.00 16.32 0.01
CA TRP A 317 -8.45 17.62 -0.40
C TRP A 317 -8.07 18.50 0.80
N LEU A 318 -8.74 18.36 1.96
CA LEU A 318 -8.34 19.07 3.18
C LEU A 318 -6.88 18.75 3.59
N THR A 319 -6.31 17.62 3.14
CA THR A 319 -4.89 17.30 3.39
C THR A 319 -3.91 18.29 2.75
N THR A 320 -4.35 19.05 1.74
CA THR A 320 -3.58 20.15 1.15
C THR A 320 -3.47 21.37 2.06
N LYS A 321 -4.37 21.49 3.05
CA LYS A 321 -4.35 22.52 4.08
C LYS A 321 -3.63 22.05 5.35
N ASP A 322 -3.81 20.78 5.69
CA ASP A 322 -3.20 20.15 6.85
C ASP A 322 -2.95 18.67 6.54
N PRO A 323 -1.69 18.20 6.48
CA PRO A 323 -1.38 16.81 6.09
C PRO A 323 -2.06 15.76 6.98
N ASP A 324 -2.48 16.12 8.20
CA ASP A 324 -3.21 15.23 9.12
C ASP A 324 -4.74 15.39 9.05
N ALA A 325 -5.29 16.09 8.06
CA ALA A 325 -6.72 16.42 8.02
C ALA A 325 -7.65 15.19 8.12
N ILE A 326 -7.31 14.06 7.51
CA ILE A 326 -8.13 12.84 7.61
C ILE A 326 -8.14 12.30 9.05
N ARG A 327 -6.98 12.24 9.71
CA ARG A 327 -6.87 11.83 11.12
C ARG A 327 -7.64 12.77 12.02
N LYS A 328 -7.42 14.08 11.87
CA LYS A 328 -8.10 15.10 12.68
C LYS A 328 -9.61 15.09 12.46
N PHE A 329 -10.07 14.90 11.22
CA PHE A 329 -11.50 14.71 10.92
C PHE A 329 -12.05 13.50 11.67
N HIS A 330 -11.37 12.36 11.58
CA HIS A 330 -11.73 11.14 12.28
C HIS A 330 -11.74 11.31 13.82
N GLU A 331 -10.80 12.05 14.40
CA GLU A 331 -10.83 12.40 15.83
C GLU A 331 -12.05 13.24 16.20
N THR A 332 -12.49 14.16 15.34
CA THR A 332 -13.71 14.92 15.62
C THR A 332 -14.94 14.00 15.72
N VAL A 333 -14.99 12.93 14.92
CA VAL A 333 -16.05 11.92 14.95
C VAL A 333 -16.06 11.20 16.31
N ARG A 334 -14.88 10.86 16.84
CA ARG A 334 -14.71 10.28 18.18
C ARG A 334 -15.12 11.24 19.30
N ASP A 335 -14.67 12.48 19.21
CA ASP A 335 -14.59 13.37 20.37
C ASP A 335 -15.81 14.27 20.53
N LEU A 336 -16.44 14.75 19.45
CA LEU A 336 -17.58 15.67 19.53
C LEU A 336 -18.87 14.96 19.95
N ASP A 337 -19.50 15.39 21.04
CA ASP A 337 -20.73 14.76 21.58
C ASP A 337 -21.95 14.86 20.66
N GLU A 338 -22.07 15.99 19.95
CA GLU A 338 -23.03 16.16 18.86
C GLU A 338 -22.26 16.62 17.62
N TRP A 339 -22.02 15.68 16.71
CA TRP A 339 -21.15 15.87 15.56
C TRP A 339 -21.85 16.63 14.43
N SER A 340 -21.13 17.54 13.77
CA SER A 340 -21.54 18.08 12.48
C SER A 340 -20.29 18.42 11.67
N PHE A 341 -20.42 18.46 10.34
CA PHE A 341 -19.30 18.89 9.48
C PHE A 341 -18.78 20.27 9.89
N ASP A 342 -19.66 21.22 10.22
CA ASP A 342 -19.23 22.57 10.61
C ASP A 342 -18.42 22.58 11.92
N LYS A 343 -18.89 21.84 12.94
CA LYS A 343 -18.15 21.68 14.21
C LYS A 343 -16.82 20.97 13.97
N ALA A 344 -16.77 19.97 13.10
CA ALA A 344 -15.54 19.29 12.73
C ALA A 344 -14.54 20.25 12.06
N MET A 345 -14.99 21.04 11.08
CA MET A 345 -14.14 22.02 10.41
C MET A 345 -13.59 23.07 11.37
N LYS A 346 -14.42 23.58 12.30
CA LYS A 346 -13.97 24.51 13.34
C LYS A 346 -12.94 23.90 14.28
N ARG A 347 -13.16 22.65 14.70
CA ARG A 347 -12.23 21.92 15.57
C ARG A 347 -10.87 21.68 14.91
N MET A 348 -10.85 21.48 13.59
CA MET A 348 -9.64 21.20 12.81
C MET A 348 -8.88 22.47 12.42
N PHE A 349 -9.59 23.51 12.00
CA PHE A 349 -9.00 24.69 11.35
C PHE A 349 -9.20 26.01 12.11
N GLY A 350 -9.85 25.98 13.27
CA GLY A 350 -10.14 27.15 14.11
C GLY A 350 -11.57 27.67 13.96
N GLU A 351 -12.01 28.48 14.93
CA GLU A 351 -13.41 28.95 15.04
C GLU A 351 -13.91 29.77 13.84
N ASP A 352 -13.00 30.40 13.09
CA ASP A 352 -13.34 31.18 11.89
C ASP A 352 -13.61 30.29 10.66
N ALA A 353 -13.28 29.00 10.72
CA ALA A 353 -13.57 28.06 9.64
C ALA A 353 -15.06 27.68 9.60
N SER A 354 -15.55 27.34 8.42
CA SER A 354 -16.90 26.80 8.24
C SER A 354 -16.92 25.73 7.15
N ILE A 355 -17.88 24.81 7.23
CA ILE A 355 -18.05 23.79 6.20
C ILE A 355 -18.36 24.41 4.84
N GLU A 356 -19.19 25.45 4.79
CA GLU A 356 -19.51 26.15 3.54
C GLU A 356 -18.30 26.85 2.95
N GLY A 357 -17.48 27.51 3.78
CA GLY A 357 -16.28 28.20 3.34
C GLY A 357 -15.27 27.23 2.71
N LEU A 358 -14.95 26.14 3.43
CA LEU A 358 -13.99 25.15 2.95
C LEU A 358 -14.51 24.39 1.72
N TRP A 359 -15.81 24.10 1.66
CA TRP A 359 -16.42 23.51 0.46
C TRP A 359 -16.31 24.46 -0.74
N ASN A 360 -16.60 25.75 -0.57
CA ASN A 360 -16.49 26.72 -1.65
C ASN A 360 -15.05 26.85 -2.16
N GLU A 361 -14.06 26.80 -1.26
CA GLU A 361 -12.65 26.75 -1.65
C GLU A 361 -12.30 25.49 -2.44
N TYR A 362 -12.80 24.32 -2.02
CA TYR A 362 -12.63 23.07 -2.76
C TYR A 362 -13.25 23.15 -4.16
N GLN A 363 -14.46 23.68 -4.28
CA GLN A 363 -15.12 23.88 -5.57
C GLN A 363 -14.33 24.83 -6.49
N ALA A 364 -13.76 25.90 -5.92
CA ALA A 364 -12.88 26.81 -6.65
C ALA A 364 -11.56 26.14 -7.07
N PHE A 365 -11.01 25.25 -6.24
CA PHE A 365 -9.84 24.44 -6.60
C PHE A 365 -10.11 23.52 -7.79
N LEU A 366 -11.28 22.87 -7.84
CA LEU A 366 -11.66 22.00 -8.97
C LEU A 366 -11.94 22.73 -10.29
N SER A 367 -12.12 24.05 -10.24
CA SER A 367 -12.45 24.87 -11.41
C SER A 367 -11.22 25.52 -12.06
N LYS A 368 -10.03 25.26 -11.52
CA LYS A 368 -8.73 25.70 -12.05
C LYS A 368 -8.05 24.53 -12.74
#